data_AF-A0A6A6WRN4-F1
#
_entry.id   AF-A0A6A6WRN4-F1
#
_cell.length_a   1.000
_cell.length_b   1.000
_cell.length_c   1.000
_cell.angle_alpha   90.00
_cell.angle_beta   90.00
_cell.angle_gamma   90.00
#
_symmetry.space_group_name_H-M   'P 1'
#
loop_
_entity.id
_entity.type
_entity.pdbx_description
1 polymer ?
#
loop_
_entity_poly.entity_id
_entity_poly.type
_entity_poly.pdbx_seq_one_letter_code
_entity_poly.pdbx_strand_id
1 'polypeptide(L)'
;MAEALSVVASVIAVVQIAGKITDLCRFYTGTVHDAPLGLRAILRELTILRTTFEALELLVAKDGNLPQALSELDDQEGPIQGCQKAIKALEALFPLELVKYFGQSQSQGLALSRFSRKNLKTMFALSAWPFKESTAKKLLELIAQHKATIDLKLSFGVV
;
A
#
# COMPACT_ATOMS: atom_id res chain seq x y z
N MET A 1 0.20 -5.94 25.80
CA MET A 1 -1.15 -5.54 25.31
C MET A 1 -1.15 -4.21 24.56
N ALA A 2 -0.67 -3.09 25.12
CA ALA A 2 -0.64 -1.81 24.39
C ALA A 2 0.23 -1.86 23.11
N GLU A 3 1.38 -2.53 23.17
CA GLU A 3 2.28 -2.72 22.03
C GLU A 3 1.61 -3.54 20.90
N ALA A 4 0.83 -4.57 21.25
CA ALA A 4 0.06 -5.37 20.28
C ALA A 4 -0.97 -4.54 19.52
N LEU A 5 -1.65 -3.63 20.23
CA LEU A 5 -2.60 -2.72 19.63
C LEU A 5 -1.94 -1.66 18.74
N SER A 6 -0.75 -1.17 19.13
CA SER A 6 0.04 -0.24 18.30
C SER A 6 0.41 -0.86 16.96
N VAL A 7 0.98 -2.07 17.00
CA VAL A 7 1.40 -2.80 15.79
C VAL A 7 0.20 -3.08 14.88
N VAL A 8 -0.93 -3.53 15.44
CA VAL A 8 -2.16 -3.74 14.66
C VAL A 8 -2.66 -2.45 14.03
N ALA A 9 -2.66 -1.33 14.75
CA ALA A 9 -3.07 -0.03 14.19
C ALA A 9 -2.16 0.42 13.03
N SER A 10 -0.83 0.26 13.18
CA SER A 10 0.15 0.53 12.13
C SER A 10 -0.06 -0.36 10.90
N VAL A 11 -0.36 -1.64 11.11
CA VAL A 11 -0.66 -2.62 10.07
C VAL A 11 -1.91 -2.25 9.29
N ILE A 12 -3.00 -1.93 9.99
CA ILE A 12 -4.26 -1.49 9.39
C ILE A 12 -4.03 -0.22 8.56
N ALA A 13 -3.26 0.74 9.06
CA ALA A 13 -2.94 1.95 8.31
C ALA A 13 -2.22 1.64 6.99
N VAL A 14 -1.25 0.72 7.00
CA VAL A 14 -0.55 0.25 5.80
C VAL A 14 -1.51 -0.42 4.81
N VAL A 15 -2.35 -1.35 5.27
CA VAL A 15 -3.32 -2.07 4.44
C VAL A 15 -4.33 -1.10 3.80
N GLN A 16 -4.81 -0.11 4.55
CA GLN A 16 -5.76 0.88 4.04
C GLN A 16 -5.15 1.74 2.93
N ILE A 17 -3.93 2.24 3.09
CA ILE A 17 -3.28 3.07 2.06
C ILE A 17 -2.96 2.20 0.83
N ALA A 18 -2.43 0.99 1.04
CA ALA A 18 -2.18 0.04 -0.05
C ALA A 18 -3.47 -0.30 -0.83
N GLY A 19 -4.62 -0.43 -0.14
CA GLY A 19 -5.92 -0.62 -0.76
C GLY A 19 -6.31 0.51 -1.71
N LYS A 20 -6.19 1.76 -1.26
CA LYS A 20 -6.49 2.96 -2.08
C LYS A 20 -5.64 2.99 -3.35
N ILE A 21 -4.33 2.76 -3.23
CA ILE A 21 -3.42 2.75 -4.38
C ILE A 21 -3.73 1.57 -5.31
N THR A 22 -4.12 0.43 -4.75
CA THR A 22 -4.54 -0.74 -5.54
C THR A 22 -5.77 -0.41 -6.39
N ASP A 23 -6.80 0.21 -5.80
CA ASP A 23 -8.03 0.56 -6.52
C ASP A 23 -7.78 1.64 -7.59
N LEU A 24 -6.90 2.61 -7.28
CA LEU A 24 -6.41 3.59 -8.24
C LEU A 24 -5.75 2.94 -9.46
N CYS A 25 -4.83 2.01 -9.21
CA CYS A 25 -4.12 1.32 -10.28
C CYS A 25 -5.07 0.40 -11.08
N ARG A 26 -6.03 -0.27 -10.44
CA ARG A 26 -7.07 -1.07 -11.14
C ARG A 26 -7.90 -0.20 -12.06
N PHE A 27 -8.42 0.92 -11.55
CA PHE A 27 -9.19 1.87 -12.33
C PHE A 27 -8.40 2.37 -13.55
N TYR A 28 -7.12 2.67 -13.36
CA TYR A 28 -6.25 3.08 -14.46
C TYR A 28 -6.04 1.96 -15.49
N THR A 29 -5.73 0.74 -15.05
CA THR A 29 -5.53 -0.40 -15.97
C THR A 29 -6.79 -0.78 -16.74
N GLY A 30 -7.98 -0.50 -16.20
CA GLY A 30 -9.26 -0.73 -16.88
C GLY A 30 -9.69 0.41 -17.82
N THR A 31 -9.06 1.59 -17.72
CA THR A 31 -9.41 2.77 -18.52
C THR A 31 -8.39 3.10 -19.61
N VAL A 32 -7.14 2.63 -19.49
CA VAL A 32 -6.07 2.85 -20.47
C VAL A 32 -5.70 1.52 -21.13
N HIS A 33 -5.83 1.45 -22.46
CA HIS A 33 -5.64 0.23 -23.26
C HIS A 33 -4.21 -0.35 -23.18
N ASP A 34 -3.21 0.51 -22.91
CA ASP A 34 -1.80 0.14 -22.73
C ASP A 34 -1.27 0.67 -21.40
N ALA A 35 -1.77 0.07 -20.32
CA ALA A 35 -1.38 0.48 -18.98
C ALA A 35 0.12 0.22 -18.72
N PRO A 36 0.91 1.22 -18.29
CA PRO A 36 2.35 1.09 -18.08
C PRO A 36 2.69 -0.09 -17.17
N LEU A 37 3.73 -0.85 -17.55
CA LEU A 37 4.23 -2.00 -16.80
C LEU A 37 4.50 -1.68 -15.32
N GLY A 38 4.94 -0.44 -15.03
CA GLY A 38 5.12 0.04 -13.65
C GLY A 38 3.86 0.00 -12.79
N LEU A 39 2.67 0.29 -13.33
CA LEU A 39 1.41 0.20 -12.56
C LEU A 39 1.03 -1.23 -12.24
N ARG A 40 1.28 -2.16 -13.17
CA ARG A 40 1.07 -3.59 -12.93
C ARG A 40 2.02 -4.12 -11.85
N ALA A 41 3.27 -3.64 -11.83
CA ALA A 41 4.23 -3.95 -10.78
C ALA A 41 3.77 -3.44 -9.41
N ILE A 42 3.27 -2.18 -9.33
CA ILE A 42 2.69 -1.62 -8.11
C ILE A 42 1.49 -2.45 -7.62
N LEU A 43 0.56 -2.80 -8.51
CA LEU A 43 -0.60 -3.64 -8.17
C LEU A 43 -0.18 -4.96 -7.54
N ARG A 44 0.78 -5.64 -8.16
CA ARG A 44 1.30 -6.91 -7.67
C ARG A 44 1.91 -6.74 -6.28
N GLU A 45 2.83 -5.81 -6.14
CA GLU A 45 3.59 -5.65 -4.89
C GLU A 45 2.69 -5.23 -3.73
N LEU A 46 1.77 -4.30 -3.94
CA LEU A 46 0.82 -3.88 -2.91
C LEU A 46 -0.18 -4.96 -2.53
N THR A 47 -0.58 -5.82 -3.48
CA THR A 47 -1.43 -6.98 -3.16
C THR A 47 -0.68 -7.95 -2.25
N ILE A 48 0.56 -8.28 -2.58
CA ILE A 48 1.40 -9.17 -1.76
C ILE A 48 1.66 -8.57 -0.38
N LEU A 49 1.94 -7.27 -0.32
CA LEU A 49 2.16 -6.56 0.93
C LEU A 49 0.92 -6.62 1.83
N ARG A 50 -0.27 -6.37 1.27
CA ARG A 50 -1.53 -6.49 2.02
C ARG A 50 -1.70 -7.88 2.61
N THR A 51 -1.49 -8.93 1.83
CA THR A 51 -1.61 -10.31 2.33
C THR A 51 -0.61 -10.60 3.46
N THR A 52 0.61 -10.06 3.37
CA THR A 52 1.63 -10.22 4.43
C THR A 52 1.19 -9.53 5.73
N PHE A 53 0.65 -8.32 5.61
CA PHE A 53 0.17 -7.53 6.74
C PHE A 53 -1.13 -8.08 7.35
N GLU A 54 -2.05 -8.61 6.54
CA GLU A 54 -3.25 -9.32 6.99
C GLU A 54 -2.87 -10.61 7.75
N ALA A 55 -1.84 -11.34 7.29
CA ALA A 55 -1.32 -12.50 8.03
C ALA A 55 -0.73 -12.09 9.39
N LEU A 56 -0.02 -10.96 9.44
CA LEU A 56 0.52 -10.43 10.68
C LEU A 56 -0.61 -10.00 11.66
N GLU A 57 -1.67 -9.36 11.18
CA GLU A 57 -2.85 -9.03 11.99
C GLU A 57 -3.50 -10.28 12.60
N LEU A 58 -3.67 -11.35 11.82
CA LEU A 58 -4.23 -12.61 12.28
C LEU A 58 -3.38 -13.29 13.36
N LEU A 59 -2.05 -13.18 13.27
CA LEU A 59 -1.14 -13.73 14.28
C LEU A 59 -1.28 -12.96 15.61
N VAL A 60 -1.28 -11.62 15.55
CA VAL A 60 -1.48 -10.80 16.75
C VAL A 60 -2.85 -11.05 17.40
N ALA A 61 -3.89 -11.24 16.58
CA ALA A 61 -5.24 -11.52 17.07
C ALA A 61 -5.37 -12.90 17.73
N LYS A 62 -4.57 -13.89 17.32
CA LYS A 62 -4.61 -15.26 17.87
C LYS A 62 -3.87 -15.41 19.19
N ASP A 63 -2.67 -14.84 19.31
CA ASP A 63 -1.81 -15.09 20.47
C ASP A 63 -2.05 -14.10 21.62
N GLY A 64 -2.74 -12.98 21.38
CA GLY A 64 -3.07 -11.97 22.40
C GLY A 64 -1.86 -11.25 23.01
N ASN A 65 -0.66 -11.71 22.68
CA ASN A 65 0.63 -11.15 23.08
C ASN A 65 1.56 -11.18 21.87
N LEU A 66 2.28 -10.07 21.63
CA LEU A 66 3.31 -10.04 20.60
C LEU A 66 4.55 -10.76 21.13
N PRO A 67 5.13 -11.73 20.40
CA PRO A 67 6.51 -12.11 20.57
C PRO A 67 7.39 -10.86 20.53
N GLN A 68 8.41 -10.78 21.38
CA GLN A 68 9.33 -9.64 21.45
C GLN A 68 9.94 -9.28 20.07
N ALA A 69 10.17 -10.30 19.23
CA ALA A 69 10.63 -10.14 17.84
C ALA A 69 9.66 -9.33 16.95
N LEU A 70 8.35 -9.37 17.23
CA LEU A 70 7.32 -8.61 16.52
C LEU A 70 7.10 -7.21 17.08
N SER A 71 7.40 -6.95 18.36
CA SER A 71 7.38 -5.58 18.92
C SER A 71 8.42 -4.68 18.24
N GLU A 72 9.59 -5.23 17.92
CA GLU A 72 10.65 -4.54 17.15
C GLU A 72 10.26 -4.24 15.68
N LEU A 73 9.09 -4.68 15.20
CA LEU A 73 8.62 -4.36 13.85
C LEU A 73 8.04 -2.94 13.74
N ASP A 74 7.51 -2.41 14.85
CA ASP A 74 6.81 -1.11 14.95
C ASP A 74 7.68 -0.01 15.61
N ASP A 75 8.97 -0.26 15.78
CA ASP A 75 9.92 0.76 16.22
C ASP A 75 9.95 1.97 15.26
N GLN A 76 10.45 3.12 15.72
CA GLN A 76 10.49 4.38 14.95
C GLN A 76 11.20 4.27 13.57
N GLU A 77 12.09 3.28 13.44
CA GLU A 77 12.81 2.91 12.22
C GLU A 77 12.56 1.45 11.82
N GLY A 78 11.54 0.83 12.40
CA GLY A 78 11.13 -0.54 12.15
C GLY A 78 10.57 -0.73 10.73
N PRO A 79 10.58 -1.97 10.23
CA PRO A 79 10.13 -2.29 8.89
C PRO A 79 8.66 -1.93 8.62
N ILE A 80 7.78 -1.92 9.63
CA ILE A 80 6.39 -1.48 9.45
C ILE A 80 6.33 0.03 9.15
N GLN A 81 7.07 0.83 9.90
CA GLN A 81 7.12 2.27 9.67
C GLN A 81 7.86 2.62 8.36
N GLY A 82 8.87 1.83 7.99
CA GLY A 82 9.50 1.86 6.67
C GLY A 82 8.51 1.63 5.53
N CYS A 83 7.71 0.56 5.61
CA CYS A 83 6.61 0.28 4.68
C CYS A 83 5.61 1.44 4.62
N GLN A 84 5.21 1.98 5.77
CA GLN A 84 4.25 3.08 5.81
C GLN A 84 4.78 4.35 5.13
N LYS A 85 6.05 4.71 5.37
CA LYS A 85 6.72 5.83 4.71
C LYS A 85 6.81 5.62 3.20
N ALA A 86 7.23 4.43 2.76
CA ALA A 86 7.39 4.10 1.34
C ALA A 86 6.04 4.11 0.59
N ILE A 87 4.98 3.57 1.20
CA ILE A 87 3.63 3.57 0.61
C ILE A 87 3.04 4.99 0.55
N LYS A 88 3.23 5.83 1.57
CA LYS A 88 2.81 7.24 1.51
C LYS A 88 3.54 8.01 0.41
N ALA A 89 4.84 7.76 0.25
CA ALA A 89 5.61 8.32 -0.87
C ALA A 89 5.11 7.82 -2.23
N LEU A 90 4.68 6.56 -2.31
CA LEU A 90 4.06 5.97 -3.50
C LEU A 90 2.69 6.61 -3.80
N GLU A 91 1.86 6.84 -2.78
CA GLU A 91 0.58 7.54 -2.87
C GLU A 91 0.76 8.96 -3.43
N ALA A 92 1.80 9.68 -2.99
CA ALA A 92 2.13 11.02 -3.46
C ALA A 92 2.54 11.10 -4.94
N LEU A 93 2.87 9.97 -5.58
CA LEU A 93 3.09 9.91 -7.03
C LEU A 93 1.78 10.06 -7.82
N PHE A 94 0.63 9.76 -7.20
CA PHE A 94 -0.68 9.85 -7.82
C PHE A 94 -1.32 11.24 -7.60
N PRO A 95 -2.18 11.70 -8.53
CA PRO A 95 -2.92 12.95 -8.33
C PRO A 95 -3.77 12.91 -7.06
N LEU A 96 -3.67 13.93 -6.21
CA LEU A 96 -4.37 14.00 -4.91
C LEU A 96 -5.89 13.85 -5.02
N GLU A 97 -6.49 14.38 -6.09
CA GLU A 97 -7.93 14.30 -6.33
C GLU A 97 -8.41 12.87 -6.57
N LEU A 98 -7.56 12.06 -7.21
CA LEU A 98 -7.80 10.63 -7.39
C LEU A 98 -7.65 9.92 -6.03
N VAL A 99 -6.55 10.16 -5.30
CA VAL A 99 -6.33 9.56 -3.97
C VAL A 99 -7.48 9.84 -2.99
N LYS A 100 -7.98 11.08 -2.94
CA LYS A 100 -9.12 11.46 -2.09
C LYS A 100 -10.40 10.73 -2.48
N TYR A 101 -10.67 10.58 -3.77
CA TYR A 101 -11.86 9.88 -4.27
C TYR A 101 -11.88 8.42 -3.81
N PHE A 102 -10.78 7.69 -4.01
CA PHE A 102 -10.67 6.30 -3.58
C PHE A 102 -10.58 6.17 -2.05
N GLY A 103 -10.09 7.19 -1.34
CA GLY A 103 -10.09 7.25 0.12
C GLY A 103 -11.47 7.51 0.75
N GLN A 104 -12.42 8.07 0.00
CA GLN A 104 -13.79 8.37 0.47
C GLN A 104 -14.83 7.35 -0.01
N SER A 105 -14.48 6.48 -0.96
CA SER A 105 -15.41 5.60 -1.69
C SER A 105 -15.69 4.25 -1.00
N GLN A 106 -16.00 4.24 0.30
CA GLN A 106 -16.64 3.06 0.91
C GLN A 106 -18.17 3.07 0.71
N SER A 107 -18.73 4.18 0.23
CA SER A 107 -20.15 4.31 -0.09
C SER A 107 -20.31 5.11 -1.38
N GLN A 108 -20.65 4.43 -2.48
CA GLN A 108 -21.33 4.90 -3.71
C GLN A 108 -20.70 4.34 -5.01
N GLY A 109 -21.18 3.16 -5.41
CA GLY A 109 -20.89 2.54 -6.70
C GLY A 109 -21.52 3.21 -7.92
N LEU A 110 -21.70 4.53 -7.95
CA LEU A 110 -22.46 5.21 -9.02
C LEU A 110 -21.85 6.53 -9.56
N ALA A 111 -20.67 6.96 -9.11
CA ALA A 111 -20.09 8.25 -9.50
C ALA A 111 -19.01 8.22 -10.60
N LEU A 112 -18.66 7.04 -11.13
CA LEU A 112 -17.63 6.90 -12.17
C LEU A 112 -17.97 7.64 -13.48
N SER A 113 -19.26 7.83 -13.79
CA SER A 113 -19.69 8.52 -15.02
C SER A 113 -19.44 10.04 -14.98
N ARG A 114 -19.39 10.66 -13.79
CA ARG A 114 -19.11 12.09 -13.62
C ARG A 114 -17.61 12.40 -13.65
N PHE A 115 -16.77 11.42 -13.31
CA PHE A 115 -15.31 11.54 -13.33
C PHE A 115 -14.73 11.54 -14.76
N SER A 116 -15.41 10.88 -15.71
CA SER A 116 -14.89 10.58 -17.06
C SER A 116 -14.74 11.77 -18.01
N ARG A 117 -15.46 12.90 -17.81
CA ARG A 117 -15.46 14.03 -18.78
C ARG A 117 -14.63 15.26 -18.42
N LYS A 118 -14.31 15.49 -17.13
CA LYS A 118 -13.54 16.68 -16.70
C LYS A 118 -12.04 16.44 -16.54
N ASN A 119 -11.58 15.18 -16.59
CA ASN A 119 -10.25 14.78 -16.13
C ASN A 119 -9.28 14.30 -17.22
N LEU A 120 -9.51 14.64 -18.49
CA LEU A 120 -8.50 14.45 -19.54
C LEU A 120 -7.16 15.13 -19.13
N LYS A 121 -7.21 16.28 -18.44
CA LYS A 121 -6.02 16.94 -17.85
C LYS A 121 -5.31 16.12 -16.76
N THR A 122 -6.05 15.28 -16.03
CA THR A 122 -5.54 14.38 -15.00
C THR A 122 -4.96 13.11 -15.64
N MET A 123 -5.51 12.66 -16.77
CA MET A 123 -4.84 11.69 -17.67
C MET A 123 -3.58 12.29 -18.32
N PHE A 124 -3.54 13.59 -18.63
CA PHE A 124 -2.31 14.27 -19.07
C PHE A 124 -1.25 14.31 -17.98
N ALA A 125 -1.59 14.43 -16.70
CA ALA A 125 -0.61 14.30 -15.60
C ALA A 125 -0.02 12.88 -15.46
N LEU A 126 -0.68 11.88 -16.04
CA LEU A 126 -0.17 10.51 -16.19
C LEU A 126 0.76 10.33 -17.40
N SER A 127 0.89 11.32 -18.30
CA SER A 127 1.99 11.33 -19.28
C SER A 127 3.37 11.45 -18.61
N ALA A 128 3.42 11.96 -17.37
CA ALA A 128 4.61 11.95 -16.53
C ALA A 128 4.80 10.61 -15.78
N TRP A 129 3.91 9.63 -15.94
CA TRP A 129 4.09 8.30 -15.34
C TRP A 129 5.41 7.62 -15.69
N PRO A 130 5.88 7.58 -16.96
CA PRO A 130 7.21 7.05 -17.28
C PRO A 130 8.34 7.75 -16.50
N PHE A 131 8.18 9.04 -16.17
CA PHE A 131 9.15 9.76 -15.33
C PHE A 131 9.05 9.37 -13.85
N LYS A 132 7.85 9.07 -13.37
CA LYS A 132 7.59 8.58 -12.00
C LYS A 132 7.89 7.09 -11.82
N GLU A 133 8.04 6.34 -12.90
CA GLU A 133 8.27 4.89 -12.88
C GLU A 133 9.58 4.52 -12.17
N SER A 134 10.66 5.29 -12.38
CA SER A 134 11.94 5.04 -11.72
C SER A 134 11.86 5.24 -10.19
N THR A 135 11.17 6.30 -9.75
CA THR A 135 10.88 6.54 -8.34
C THR A 135 9.98 5.48 -7.75
N ALA A 136 8.93 5.09 -8.48
CA ALA A 136 8.04 4.01 -8.06
C ALA A 136 8.78 2.69 -7.89
N LYS A 137 9.66 2.31 -8.83
CA LYS A 137 10.50 1.10 -8.72
C LYS A 137 11.36 1.11 -7.46
N LYS A 138 12.05 2.21 -7.17
CA LYS A 138 12.83 2.37 -5.94
C LYS A 138 11.99 2.20 -4.68
N LEU A 139 10.79 2.79 -4.68
CA LEU A 139 9.85 2.63 -3.55
C LEU A 139 9.35 1.19 -3.42
N LEU A 140 9.11 0.49 -4.52
CA LEU A 140 8.75 -0.93 -4.51
C LEU A 140 9.90 -1.81 -3.99
N GLU A 141 11.15 -1.50 -4.34
CA GLU A 141 12.32 -2.21 -3.80
C GLU A 141 12.44 -2.02 -2.29
N LEU A 142 12.22 -0.80 -1.79
CA LEU A 142 12.19 -0.53 -0.35
C LEU A 142 11.05 -1.28 0.34
N ILE A 143 9.86 -1.30 -0.24
CA ILE A 143 8.71 -2.07 0.27
C ILE A 143 9.06 -3.57 0.31
N ALA A 144 9.64 -4.11 -0.76
CA ALA A 144 10.04 -5.50 -0.84
C ALA A 144 11.10 -5.87 0.20
N GLN A 145 12.07 -4.97 0.46
CA GLN A 145 13.10 -5.15 1.48
C GLN A 145 12.48 -5.18 2.88
N HIS A 146 11.64 -4.21 3.23
CA HIS A 146 10.97 -4.17 4.53
C HIS A 146 10.05 -5.38 4.72
N LYS A 147 9.33 -5.79 3.67
CA LYS A 147 8.51 -7.00 3.66
C LYS A 147 9.35 -8.24 3.92
N ALA A 148 10.48 -8.42 3.23
CA ALA A 148 11.36 -9.56 3.45
C ALA A 148 11.84 -9.64 4.92
N THR A 149 12.17 -8.49 5.53
CA THR A 149 12.51 -8.44 6.96
C THR A 149 11.33 -8.86 7.86
N ILE A 150 10.10 -8.47 7.53
CA ILE A 150 8.89 -8.90 8.24
C ILE A 150 8.68 -10.41 8.08
N ASP A 151 8.72 -10.94 6.86
CA ASP A 151 8.58 -12.38 6.57
C ASP A 151 9.65 -13.21 7.31
N LEU A 152 10.89 -12.75 7.35
CA LEU A 152 11.95 -13.41 8.12
C LEU A 152 11.63 -13.42 9.61
N LYS A 153 11.25 -12.27 10.18
CA LYS A 153 10.86 -12.21 11.61
C LYS A 153 9.62 -13.05 11.92
N LEU A 154 8.67 -13.17 10.99
CA LEU A 154 7.53 -14.08 11.10
C LEU A 154 7.95 -15.55 11.04
N SER A 155 8.89 -15.92 10.17
CA SER A 155 9.36 -17.29 10.04
C SER A 155 10.27 -17.74 11.19
N PHE A 156 11.05 -16.82 11.77
CA PHE A 156 12.00 -17.11 12.86
C PHE A 156 11.45 -16.79 14.26
N GLY A 157 10.37 -16.03 14.38
CA GLY A 157 9.74 -15.65 15.66
C GLY A 157 8.64 -16.59 16.15
N VAL A 158 8.35 -17.67 15.42
CA VAL A 158 7.37 -18.72 15.76
C VAL A 158 8.09 -20.01 16.19
N VAL A 159 9.14 -19.87 17.01
CA VAL A 159 9.84 -20.99 17.68
C VAL A 159 9.80 -20.78 19.18
#